data_AF-A0A9X1D3G7-F1
#
_entry.id   AF-A0A9X1D3G7-F1
#
_cell.length_a   1.000
_cell.length_b   1.000
_cell.length_c   1.000
_cell.angle_alpha   90.00
_cell.angle_beta   90.00
_cell.angle_gamma   90.00
#
_symmetry.space_group_name_H-M   'P 1'
#
loop_
_entity.id
_entity.type
_entity.pdbx_description
1 polymer ?
#
loop_
_entity_poly.entity_id
_entity_poly.type
_entity_poly.pdbx_seq_one_letter_code
_entity_poly.pdbx_strand_id
1 'polypeptide(L)'
;MPRNGSGVMSWPPNTNGVPNTTVSSTRYNAFLADLLADLNAARPVTAGGTGGSTAVSGNDNLNTTGADMASAATLNLANATGVVVNVTGTTPITALGTVSSGALRTLIFAGALTLTHNATSLILPGAANITTAANDTATFRSKGAGNWICVDYKKANGQSVVYPAAASTTVAGLVELATDAEAQAKADATRGLTPSNLAALGASETFAGLVELATAAEVAAGTDTARAPSVSTMKSHQGVAKAWANFNAAGTLAVRDSYNITSITDNGTGDFTLNFTAALGNATYSVVGSGRQDAGGGAYNLGLLAPITLTTTTANIRTRAVNNTALDCDVFCVAVFGD
;
A
#
# COMPACT_ATOMS: atom_id res chain seq x y z
N MET A 1 -43.54 11.52 57.96
CA MET A 1 -44.07 10.23 58.44
C MET A 1 -42.90 9.42 59.00
N PRO A 2 -43.02 8.80 60.18
CA PRO A 2 -41.93 8.01 60.74
C PRO A 2 -41.62 6.86 59.79
N ARG A 3 -40.36 6.74 59.42
CA ARG A 3 -39.82 5.57 58.73
C ARG A 3 -38.98 4.83 59.76
N ASN A 4 -39.02 3.50 59.74
CA ASN A 4 -38.06 2.73 60.50
C ASN A 4 -36.63 3.01 59.98
N GLY A 5 -35.61 2.63 60.74
CA GLY A 5 -34.20 2.86 60.36
C GLY A 5 -33.75 2.25 59.03
N SER A 6 -34.64 1.55 58.31
CA SER A 6 -34.43 0.97 56.97
C SER A 6 -35.29 1.64 55.88
N GLY A 7 -35.90 2.79 56.16
CA GLY A 7 -36.64 3.60 55.18
C GLY A 7 -38.08 3.16 54.91
N VAL A 8 -38.57 2.10 55.57
CA VAL A 8 -39.95 1.60 55.47
C VAL A 8 -40.83 2.41 56.42
N MET A 9 -41.90 3.00 55.88
CA MET A 9 -42.94 3.68 56.65
C MET A 9 -43.54 2.71 57.66
N SER A 10 -43.67 3.15 58.91
CA SER A 10 -44.43 2.47 59.94
C SER A 10 -45.23 3.51 60.72
N TRP A 11 -46.51 3.24 60.97
CA TRP A 11 -47.31 4.13 61.82
C TRP A 11 -46.70 4.23 63.24
N PRO A 12 -46.76 5.39 63.91
CA PRO A 12 -46.40 5.50 65.31
C PRO A 12 -47.18 4.50 66.19
N PRO A 13 -46.62 4.07 67.33
CA PRO A 13 -47.37 3.27 68.30
C PRO A 13 -48.70 3.93 68.67
N ASN A 14 -49.75 3.12 68.87
CA ASN A 14 -51.12 3.55 69.22
C ASN A 14 -51.87 4.34 68.13
N THR A 15 -51.48 4.22 66.86
CA THR A 15 -52.21 4.86 65.74
C THR A 15 -53.49 4.11 65.36
N ASN A 16 -53.59 2.81 65.62
CA ASN A 16 -54.77 2.03 65.27
C ASN A 16 -55.99 2.42 66.12
N GLY A 17 -57.15 2.52 65.49
CA GLY A 17 -58.42 2.69 66.18
C GLY A 17 -58.74 1.49 67.07
N VAL A 18 -59.35 1.76 68.22
CA VAL A 18 -59.70 0.76 69.25
C VAL A 18 -61.22 0.49 69.22
N PRO A 19 -61.69 -0.77 69.34
CA PRO A 19 -63.12 -1.07 69.39
C PRO A 19 -63.89 -0.30 70.47
N ASN A 20 -65.18 -0.07 70.25
CA ASN A 20 -66.09 0.64 71.16
C ASN A 20 -65.68 2.10 71.47
N THR A 21 -64.97 2.74 70.54
CA THR A 21 -64.69 4.17 70.56
C THR A 21 -65.48 4.89 69.46
N THR A 22 -65.44 6.23 69.47
CA THR A 22 -66.20 7.08 68.53
C THR A 22 -65.87 6.80 67.05
N VAL A 23 -64.67 6.30 66.75
CA VAL A 23 -64.26 5.94 65.39
C VAL A 23 -64.48 4.44 65.18
N SER A 24 -65.02 4.06 64.02
CA SER A 24 -65.11 2.66 63.60
C SER A 24 -63.70 2.09 63.39
N SER A 25 -63.17 1.44 64.42
CA SER A 25 -61.81 0.90 64.44
C SER A 25 -61.54 -0.04 63.26
N THR A 26 -62.50 -0.88 62.91
CA THR A 26 -62.38 -1.82 61.79
C THR A 26 -62.14 -1.10 60.47
N ARG A 27 -62.97 -0.10 60.12
CA ARG A 27 -62.85 0.61 58.83
C ARG A 27 -61.61 1.50 58.79
N TYR A 28 -61.31 2.16 59.90
CA TYR A 28 -60.16 3.04 60.01
C TYR A 28 -58.84 2.25 59.91
N ASN A 29 -58.73 1.12 60.60
CA ASN A 29 -57.52 0.29 60.56
C ASN A 29 -57.33 -0.36 59.19
N ALA A 30 -58.42 -0.73 58.49
CA ALA A 30 -58.33 -1.22 57.12
C ALA A 30 -57.79 -0.15 56.17
N PHE A 31 -58.26 1.10 56.26
CA PHE A 31 -57.73 2.23 55.47
C PHE A 31 -56.26 2.51 55.79
N LEU A 32 -55.87 2.50 57.07
CA LEU A 32 -54.48 2.71 57.47
C LEU A 32 -53.55 1.60 56.97
N ALA A 33 -54.02 0.36 56.93
CA ALA A 33 -53.26 -0.76 56.41
C ALA A 33 -53.07 -0.67 54.88
N ASP A 34 -54.12 -0.26 54.16
CA ASP A 34 -54.06 -0.02 52.71
C ASP A 34 -53.09 1.11 52.36
N LEU A 35 -53.17 2.24 53.09
CA LEU A 35 -52.25 3.37 52.92
C LEU A 35 -50.80 3.02 53.30
N LEU A 36 -50.61 2.19 54.34
CA LEU A 36 -49.27 1.70 54.74
C LEU A 36 -48.65 0.81 53.66
N ALA A 37 -49.47 -0.01 52.99
CA ALA A 37 -49.05 -0.85 51.89
C ALA A 37 -48.69 -0.01 50.66
N ASP A 38 -49.52 0.97 50.27
CA ASP A 38 -49.24 1.88 49.14
C ASP A 38 -47.95 2.68 49.34
N LEU A 39 -47.75 3.24 50.54
CA LEU A 39 -46.59 4.09 50.85
C LEU A 39 -45.26 3.33 50.94
N ASN A 40 -45.31 2.01 51.17
CA ASN A 40 -44.14 1.14 51.25
C ASN A 40 -43.92 0.27 50.02
N ALA A 41 -44.88 0.23 49.10
CA ALA A 41 -44.67 -0.37 47.80
C ALA A 41 -43.56 0.42 47.09
N ALA A 42 -42.54 -0.29 46.58
CA ALA A 42 -41.56 0.32 45.68
C ALA A 42 -42.33 0.90 44.50
N ARG A 43 -42.36 2.23 44.35
CA ARG A 43 -43.11 2.87 43.27
C ARG A 43 -42.44 2.52 41.94
N PRO A 44 -43.06 1.67 41.10
CA PRO A 44 -42.49 1.34 39.81
C PRO A 44 -42.49 2.60 38.92
N VAL A 45 -41.70 2.56 37.86
CA VAL A 45 -41.60 3.63 36.87
C VAL A 45 -42.98 3.98 36.25
N THR A 46 -44.00 3.13 36.44
CA THR A 46 -45.41 3.39 36.12
C THR A 46 -45.96 4.67 36.77
N ALA A 47 -45.53 5.02 37.99
CA ALA A 47 -45.92 6.27 38.66
C ALA A 47 -44.96 7.44 38.36
N GLY A 48 -43.86 7.19 37.64
CA GLY A 48 -42.81 8.13 37.25
C GLY A 48 -43.04 8.81 35.90
N GLY A 49 -44.26 8.71 35.33
CA GLY A 49 -44.68 9.47 34.15
C GLY A 49 -44.24 8.93 32.79
N THR A 50 -43.48 7.83 32.73
CA THR A 50 -43.06 7.24 31.43
C THR A 50 -43.98 6.12 30.94
N GLY A 51 -44.96 5.69 31.76
CA GLY A 51 -45.91 4.62 31.41
C GLY A 51 -45.34 3.19 31.38
N GLY A 52 -44.04 3.01 31.68
CA GLY A 52 -43.39 1.69 31.73
C GLY A 52 -43.47 1.03 33.11
N SER A 53 -43.86 -0.25 33.17
CA SER A 53 -43.94 -1.01 34.43
C SER A 53 -42.62 -1.64 34.87
N THR A 54 -41.58 -1.53 34.05
CA THR A 54 -40.21 -2.03 34.33
C THR A 54 -39.18 -0.92 34.12
N ALA A 55 -38.00 -1.04 34.73
CA ALA A 55 -36.92 -0.08 34.52
C ALA A 55 -36.48 0.02 33.05
N VAL A 56 -36.45 -1.12 32.34
CA VAL A 56 -36.12 -1.18 30.91
C VAL A 56 -37.18 -0.47 30.06
N SER A 57 -38.47 -0.80 30.23
CA SER A 57 -39.55 -0.12 29.48
C SER A 57 -39.62 1.37 29.77
N GLY A 58 -39.34 1.78 31.01
CA GLY A 58 -39.20 3.19 31.37
C GLY A 58 -38.06 3.88 30.64
N ASN A 59 -36.90 3.23 30.54
CA ASN A 59 -35.75 3.73 29.79
C ASN A 59 -36.04 3.80 28.28
N ASP A 60 -36.68 2.79 27.69
CA ASP A 60 -37.00 2.75 26.26
C ASP A 60 -37.99 3.87 25.89
N ASN A 61 -38.98 4.13 26.75
CA ASN A 61 -39.92 5.24 26.58
C ASN A 61 -39.24 6.62 26.70
N LEU A 62 -38.11 6.72 27.40
CA LEU A 62 -37.30 7.94 27.43
C LEU A 62 -36.35 8.05 26.23
N ASN A 63 -36.06 6.94 25.54
CA ASN A 63 -35.17 6.85 24.39
C ASN A 63 -35.91 6.64 23.05
N THR A 64 -37.19 7.04 22.99
CA THR A 64 -38.05 6.82 21.82
C THR A 64 -37.51 7.51 20.56
N THR A 65 -37.57 6.80 19.43
CA THR A 65 -37.37 7.37 18.09
C THR A 65 -38.59 8.19 17.69
N GLY A 66 -38.37 9.47 17.43
CA GLY A 66 -39.39 10.40 16.96
C GLY A 66 -39.74 10.15 15.48
N ALA A 67 -40.76 10.88 15.02
CA ALA A 67 -41.11 10.89 13.60
C ALA A 67 -39.95 11.44 12.75
N ASP A 68 -39.85 10.98 11.51
CA ASP A 68 -38.87 11.46 10.55
C ASP A 68 -39.00 12.98 10.37
N MET A 69 -37.87 13.68 10.37
CA MET A 69 -37.81 15.12 10.15
C MET A 69 -37.01 15.42 8.89
N ALA A 70 -37.62 16.12 7.93
CA ALA A 70 -36.90 16.59 6.76
C ALA A 70 -35.87 17.67 7.15
N SER A 71 -34.69 17.58 6.57
CA SER A 71 -33.61 18.55 6.70
C SER A 71 -34.01 19.92 6.18
N ALA A 72 -33.50 20.96 6.84
CA ALA A 72 -33.71 22.37 6.52
C ALA A 72 -32.51 23.17 7.00
N ALA A 73 -32.34 24.41 6.50
CA ALA A 73 -31.25 25.30 6.95
C ALA A 73 -31.19 25.42 8.48
N THR A 74 -32.35 25.54 9.12
CA THR A 74 -32.50 25.35 10.57
C THR A 74 -33.37 24.13 10.84
N LEU A 75 -32.76 23.03 11.28
CA LEU A 75 -33.51 21.84 11.70
C LEU A 75 -33.99 22.02 13.15
N ASN A 76 -35.27 22.33 13.34
CA ASN A 76 -35.79 22.65 14.66
C ASN A 76 -36.09 21.42 15.54
N LEU A 77 -35.07 20.91 16.23
CA LEU A 77 -35.16 19.73 17.11
C LEU A 77 -36.06 19.93 18.36
N ALA A 78 -36.55 21.14 18.64
CA ALA A 78 -37.58 21.34 19.66
C ALA A 78 -38.91 20.69 19.26
N ASN A 79 -39.14 20.50 17.96
CA ASN A 79 -40.34 19.87 17.40
C ASN A 79 -40.20 18.34 17.28
N ALA A 80 -39.05 17.77 17.64
CA ALA A 80 -38.84 16.33 17.59
C ALA A 80 -39.76 15.63 18.60
N THR A 81 -40.44 14.57 18.17
CA THR A 81 -41.33 13.77 19.04
C THR A 81 -40.58 12.67 19.82
N GLY A 82 -39.26 12.59 19.67
CA GLY A 82 -38.38 11.65 20.37
C GLY A 82 -36.96 12.19 20.49
N VAL A 83 -36.13 11.52 21.28
CA VAL A 83 -34.72 11.90 21.48
C VAL A 83 -33.80 11.35 20.39
N VAL A 84 -34.24 10.30 19.68
CA VAL A 84 -33.64 9.81 18.44
C VAL A 84 -34.47 10.34 17.27
N VAL A 85 -33.83 10.94 16.27
CA VAL A 85 -34.49 11.59 15.13
C VAL A 85 -33.88 11.07 13.84
N ASN A 86 -34.72 10.51 12.97
CA ASN A 86 -34.33 10.22 11.60
C ASN A 86 -34.42 11.51 10.78
N VAL A 87 -33.31 11.93 10.18
CA VAL A 87 -33.23 13.12 9.35
C VAL A 87 -33.30 12.71 7.88
N THR A 88 -34.33 13.19 7.19
CA THR A 88 -34.56 12.92 5.76
C THR A 88 -34.27 14.16 4.90
N GLY A 89 -34.37 14.05 3.57
CA GLY A 89 -34.07 15.13 2.64
C GLY A 89 -32.56 15.42 2.48
N THR A 90 -32.26 16.46 1.70
CA THR A 90 -30.89 16.78 1.25
C THR A 90 -30.48 18.24 1.51
N THR A 91 -31.31 19.00 2.23
CA THR A 91 -31.05 20.42 2.47
C THR A 91 -29.91 20.58 3.49
N PRO A 92 -28.88 21.41 3.21
CA PRO A 92 -27.83 21.67 4.18
C PRO A 92 -28.39 22.21 5.50
N ILE A 93 -27.90 21.69 6.62
CA ILE A 93 -28.25 22.16 7.96
C ILE A 93 -27.13 23.10 8.41
N THR A 94 -27.47 24.37 8.63
CA THR A 94 -26.54 25.40 9.11
C THR A 94 -26.77 25.73 10.59
N ALA A 95 -27.93 25.36 11.13
CA ALA A 95 -28.26 25.51 12.54
C ALA A 95 -29.26 24.43 13.01
N LEU A 96 -29.28 24.19 14.32
CA LEU A 96 -30.30 23.40 14.99
C LEU A 96 -31.19 24.33 15.84
N GLY A 97 -32.44 23.94 16.03
CA GLY A 97 -33.42 24.74 16.79
C GLY A 97 -33.04 25.00 18.25
N THR A 98 -33.78 25.90 18.91
CA THR A 98 -33.53 26.24 20.31
C THR A 98 -34.12 25.18 21.23
N VAL A 99 -33.26 24.52 22.00
CA VAL A 99 -33.63 23.60 23.08
C VAL A 99 -32.87 24.02 24.34
N SER A 100 -33.35 23.61 25.51
CA SER A 100 -32.67 23.85 26.78
C SER A 100 -31.25 23.27 26.78
N SER A 101 -30.32 24.00 27.42
CA SER A 101 -28.94 23.53 27.59
C SER A 101 -28.90 22.18 28.30
N GLY A 102 -28.02 21.30 27.84
CA GLY A 102 -27.85 19.93 28.34
C GLY A 102 -28.68 18.87 27.62
N ALA A 103 -29.69 19.25 26.83
CA ALA A 103 -30.50 18.30 26.08
C ALA A 103 -29.65 17.53 25.05
N LEU A 104 -29.83 16.21 25.01
CA LEU A 104 -29.20 15.31 24.03
C LEU A 104 -30.18 14.93 22.93
N ARG A 105 -29.70 14.86 21.69
CA ARG A 105 -30.42 14.33 20.53
C ARG A 105 -29.49 13.45 19.71
N THR A 106 -29.97 12.28 19.32
CA THR A 106 -29.29 11.39 18.39
C THR A 106 -29.95 11.54 17.04
N LEU A 107 -29.18 11.89 16.01
CA LEU A 107 -29.65 12.04 14.64
C LEU A 107 -29.15 10.84 13.83
N ILE A 108 -30.02 10.27 13.01
CA ILE A 108 -29.69 9.22 12.03
C ILE A 108 -30.02 9.79 10.64
N PHE A 109 -29.04 9.91 9.77
CA PHE A 109 -29.23 10.54 8.46
C PHE A 109 -29.67 9.51 7.41
N ALA A 110 -30.74 9.80 6.67
CA ALA A 110 -31.26 8.91 5.62
C ALA A 110 -30.50 9.03 4.29
N GLY A 111 -29.67 10.06 4.13
CA GLY A 111 -28.96 10.35 2.88
C GLY A 111 -27.94 11.46 3.03
N ALA A 112 -27.47 11.96 1.89
CA ALA A 112 -26.46 13.01 1.85
C ALA A 112 -27.06 14.40 2.03
N LEU A 113 -26.56 15.12 3.03
CA LEU A 113 -26.69 16.56 3.23
C LEU A 113 -25.38 17.09 3.83
N THR A 114 -25.27 18.41 3.95
CA THR A 114 -24.11 19.03 4.61
C THR A 114 -24.52 19.61 5.95
N LEU A 115 -23.87 19.15 7.03
CA LEU A 115 -23.83 19.87 8.31
C LEU A 115 -22.76 20.96 8.20
N THR A 116 -23.17 22.21 8.31
CA THR A 116 -22.25 23.36 8.15
C THR A 116 -21.70 23.78 9.50
N HIS A 117 -20.39 23.71 9.66
CA HIS A 117 -19.71 24.08 10.89
C HIS A 117 -19.83 25.58 11.17
N ASN A 118 -20.13 25.91 12.42
CA ASN A 118 -19.96 27.23 12.99
C ASN A 118 -19.35 27.10 14.40
N ALA A 119 -18.32 27.91 14.69
CA ALA A 119 -17.58 27.82 15.94
C ALA A 119 -18.40 28.11 17.21
N THR A 120 -19.62 28.65 17.06
CA THR A 120 -20.52 29.00 18.17
C THR A 120 -21.82 28.20 18.14
N SER A 121 -22.54 28.22 17.01
CA SER A 121 -23.92 27.71 16.92
C SER A 121 -24.05 26.25 16.53
N LEU A 122 -23.18 25.73 15.67
CA LEU A 122 -23.17 24.32 15.25
C LEU A 122 -21.73 23.81 15.21
N ILE A 123 -21.26 23.41 16.39
CA ILE A 123 -19.88 22.97 16.59
C ILE A 123 -19.78 21.50 16.20
N LEU A 124 -18.95 21.21 15.21
CA LEU A 124 -18.71 19.89 14.63
C LEU A 124 -17.27 19.43 14.92
N PRO A 125 -17.00 18.11 15.01
CA PRO A 125 -15.65 17.60 15.18
C PRO A 125 -14.74 18.05 14.03
N GLY A 126 -13.49 18.39 14.36
CA GLY A 126 -12.48 18.84 13.38
C GLY A 126 -12.67 20.27 12.85
N ALA A 127 -13.62 21.04 13.39
CA ALA A 127 -13.91 22.41 12.96
C ALA A 127 -14.22 22.54 11.45
N ALA A 128 -14.78 21.50 10.85
CA ALA A 128 -15.06 21.39 9.42
C ALA A 128 -16.51 20.96 9.17
N ASN A 129 -17.01 21.29 7.98
CA ASN A 129 -18.31 20.81 7.51
C ASN A 129 -18.28 19.28 7.38
N ILE A 130 -19.42 18.64 7.65
CA ILE A 130 -19.56 17.18 7.48
C ILE A 130 -20.62 16.92 6.42
N THR A 131 -20.22 16.23 5.35
CA THR A 131 -21.18 15.62 4.42
C THR A 131 -21.61 14.27 4.99
N THR A 132 -22.90 14.12 5.21
CA THR A 132 -23.52 12.90 5.73
C THR A 132 -23.69 11.88 4.63
N ALA A 133 -23.88 10.62 5.02
CA ALA A 133 -24.37 9.55 4.18
C ALA A 133 -25.54 8.83 4.87
N ALA A 134 -26.24 7.96 4.13
CA ALA A 134 -27.27 7.12 4.72
C ALA A 134 -26.69 6.28 5.88
N ASN A 135 -27.41 6.24 6.99
CA ASN A 135 -27.06 5.59 8.27
C ASN A 135 -25.89 6.23 9.04
N ASP A 136 -25.39 7.40 8.63
CA ASP A 136 -24.51 8.17 9.51
C ASP A 136 -25.28 8.56 10.77
N THR A 137 -24.60 8.54 11.93
CA THR A 137 -25.21 8.91 13.21
C THR A 137 -24.45 10.04 13.88
N ALA A 138 -25.16 10.96 14.50
CA ALA A 138 -24.57 12.09 15.23
C ALA A 138 -25.31 12.33 16.54
N THR A 139 -24.57 12.45 17.64
CA THR A 139 -25.12 12.86 18.92
C THR A 139 -24.81 14.34 19.15
N PHE A 140 -25.85 15.13 19.33
CA PHE A 140 -25.75 16.56 19.62
C PHE A 140 -26.17 16.86 21.05
N ARG A 141 -25.42 17.72 21.73
CA ARG A 141 -25.78 18.31 23.01
C ARG A 141 -26.07 19.80 22.85
N SER A 142 -27.23 20.25 23.31
CA SER A 142 -27.57 21.66 23.30
C SER A 142 -26.76 22.41 24.35
N LYS A 143 -26.25 23.58 23.97
CA LYS A 143 -25.65 24.58 24.86
C LYS A 143 -26.63 25.70 25.22
N GLY A 144 -27.89 25.59 24.77
CA GLY A 144 -28.92 26.64 24.89
C GLY A 144 -28.86 27.67 23.76
N ALA A 145 -29.93 28.46 23.61
CA ALA A 145 -30.06 29.55 22.63
C ALA A 145 -29.74 29.15 21.18
N GLY A 146 -30.08 27.93 20.78
CA GLY A 146 -29.81 27.41 19.43
C GLY A 146 -28.35 27.02 19.17
N ASN A 147 -27.49 27.03 20.19
CA ASN A 147 -26.11 26.57 20.09
C ASN A 147 -26.02 25.08 20.41
N TRP A 148 -25.30 24.33 19.59
CA TRP A 148 -25.17 22.88 19.71
C TRP A 148 -23.72 22.44 19.48
N ILE A 149 -23.31 21.41 20.19
CA ILE A 149 -22.05 20.70 19.97
C ILE A 149 -22.34 19.25 19.60
N CYS A 150 -21.77 18.81 18.49
CA CYS A 150 -21.70 17.40 18.13
C CYS A 150 -20.67 16.74 19.04
N VAL A 151 -21.13 15.86 19.93
CA VAL A 151 -20.27 15.17 20.91
C VAL A 151 -19.77 13.83 20.40
N ASP A 152 -20.47 13.24 19.44
CA ASP A 152 -20.05 12.04 18.73
C ASP A 152 -20.65 12.05 17.32
N TYR A 153 -19.86 11.64 16.34
CA TYR A 153 -20.32 11.40 14.97
C TYR A 153 -19.69 10.09 14.50
N LYS A 154 -20.51 9.18 13.96
CA LYS A 154 -20.07 7.92 13.35
C LYS A 154 -20.54 7.87 11.91
N LYS A 155 -19.58 7.75 10.99
CA LYS A 155 -19.88 7.42 9.60
C LYS A 155 -20.32 5.96 9.51
N ALA A 156 -21.34 5.67 8.72
CA ALA A 156 -21.86 4.31 8.52
C ALA A 156 -20.79 3.35 7.98
N ASN A 157 -19.84 3.87 7.19
CA ASN A 157 -18.72 3.11 6.62
C ASN A 157 -17.55 2.91 7.60
N GLY A 158 -17.65 3.38 8.86
CA GLY A 158 -16.62 3.26 9.88
C GLY A 158 -15.39 4.17 9.69
N GLN A 159 -15.36 5.02 8.66
CA GLN A 159 -14.27 5.95 8.44
C GLN A 159 -14.22 7.04 9.51
N SER A 160 -13.02 7.56 9.76
CA SER A 160 -12.85 8.74 10.62
C SER A 160 -13.60 9.94 10.04
N VAL A 161 -14.21 10.73 10.92
CA VAL A 161 -14.92 11.97 10.56
C VAL A 161 -13.95 13.09 10.22
N VAL A 162 -12.77 13.05 10.84
CA VAL A 162 -11.65 13.95 10.57
C VAL A 162 -10.56 13.15 9.90
N TYR A 163 -10.23 13.50 8.66
CA TYR A 163 -9.06 12.92 8.00
C TYR A 163 -7.81 13.40 8.73
N PRO A 164 -6.82 12.52 9.01
CA PRO A 164 -5.51 12.99 9.40
C PRO A 164 -4.97 13.93 8.31
N ALA A 165 -4.17 14.92 8.70
CA ALA A 165 -3.52 15.81 7.75
C ALA A 165 -2.77 15.01 6.67
N ALA A 166 -2.58 15.60 5.49
CA ALA A 166 -1.72 15.00 4.48
C ALA A 166 -0.33 14.73 5.08
N ALA A 167 0.25 13.57 4.78
CA ALA A 167 1.59 13.27 5.24
C ALA A 167 2.59 14.28 4.64
N SER A 168 3.63 14.57 5.40
CA SER A 168 4.79 15.30 4.92
C SER A 168 6.06 14.68 5.49
N THR A 169 7.22 15.20 5.09
CA THR A 169 8.51 14.79 5.65
C THR A 169 8.67 15.11 7.14
N THR A 170 7.77 15.90 7.73
CA THR A 170 7.84 16.33 9.14
C THR A 170 6.61 15.93 9.97
N VAL A 171 5.55 15.45 9.31
CA VAL A 171 4.27 15.13 9.94
C VAL A 171 3.73 13.83 9.37
N ALA A 172 3.46 12.84 10.23
CA ALA A 172 2.78 11.62 9.83
C ALA A 172 1.33 11.94 9.40
N GLY A 173 0.85 11.28 8.34
CA GLY A 173 -0.46 11.57 7.77
C GLY A 173 -0.88 10.53 6.73
N LEU A 174 -1.95 10.83 5.99
CA LEU A 174 -2.40 9.99 4.88
C LEU A 174 -1.57 10.29 3.62
N VAL A 175 -1.25 9.25 2.85
CA VAL A 175 -0.56 9.31 1.56
C VAL A 175 -1.45 8.65 0.50
N GLU A 176 -1.61 9.30 -0.66
CA GLU A 176 -2.24 8.69 -1.84
C GLU A 176 -1.23 7.81 -2.59
N LEU A 177 -1.68 6.71 -3.20
CA LEU A 177 -0.81 5.84 -4.00
C LEU A 177 -0.70 6.38 -5.43
N ALA A 178 0.52 6.35 -5.97
CA ALA A 178 0.78 6.78 -7.34
C ALA A 178 0.25 5.77 -8.37
N THR A 179 -0.17 6.29 -9.52
CA THR A 179 -0.34 5.52 -10.76
C THR A 179 1.01 5.24 -11.42
N ASP A 180 1.06 4.29 -12.36
CA ASP A 180 2.29 4.00 -13.11
C ASP A 180 2.76 5.20 -13.94
N ALA A 181 1.82 5.98 -14.49
CA ALA A 181 2.14 7.20 -15.24
C ALA A 181 2.80 8.27 -14.37
N GLU A 182 2.32 8.44 -13.14
CA GLU A 182 2.91 9.39 -12.17
C GLU A 182 4.28 8.90 -11.68
N ALA A 183 4.41 7.59 -11.43
CA ALA A 183 5.70 6.98 -11.08
C ALA A 183 6.74 7.15 -12.20
N GLN A 184 6.32 6.97 -13.46
CA GLN A 184 7.16 7.19 -14.63
C GLN A 184 7.47 8.67 -14.84
N ALA A 185 6.57 9.60 -14.49
CA ALA A 185 6.85 11.04 -14.60
C ALA A 185 7.94 11.52 -13.62
N LYS A 186 8.17 10.81 -12.49
CA LYS A 186 9.19 11.12 -11.47
C LYS A 186 9.12 12.54 -10.88
N ALA A 187 7.97 13.21 -10.98
CA ALA A 187 7.79 14.59 -10.52
C ALA A 187 7.05 14.68 -9.17
N ASP A 188 6.32 13.64 -8.79
CA ASP A 188 5.46 13.64 -7.61
C ASP A 188 6.28 13.39 -6.32
N ALA A 189 6.11 14.28 -5.33
CA ALA A 189 6.75 14.19 -4.02
C ALA A 189 5.76 13.87 -2.88
N THR A 190 4.49 13.64 -3.21
CA THR A 190 3.37 13.51 -2.27
C THR A 190 2.73 12.14 -2.27
N ARG A 191 2.90 11.36 -3.36
CA ARG A 191 2.34 10.03 -3.50
C ARG A 191 3.34 8.92 -3.19
N GLY A 192 2.83 7.82 -2.64
CA GLY A 192 3.61 6.62 -2.36
C GLY A 192 3.66 5.68 -3.56
N LEU A 193 4.84 5.10 -3.83
CA LEU A 193 5.00 4.04 -4.81
C LEU A 193 4.57 2.68 -4.24
N THR A 194 3.97 1.85 -5.08
CA THR A 194 3.70 0.43 -4.82
C THR A 194 4.71 -0.47 -5.54
N PRO A 195 4.82 -1.76 -5.17
CA PRO A 195 5.62 -2.72 -5.96
C PRO A 195 5.23 -2.78 -7.44
N SER A 196 3.95 -2.58 -7.78
CA SER A 196 3.49 -2.53 -9.17
C SER A 196 4.08 -1.32 -9.92
N ASN A 197 4.07 -0.14 -9.30
CA ASN A 197 4.65 1.06 -9.90
C ASN A 197 6.16 0.92 -10.11
N LEU A 198 6.83 0.22 -9.19
CA LEU A 198 8.25 -0.04 -9.32
C LEU A 198 8.55 -0.97 -10.50
N ALA A 199 7.74 -2.03 -10.69
CA ALA A 199 7.86 -2.92 -11.84
C ALA A 199 7.58 -2.21 -13.18
N ALA A 200 6.69 -1.22 -13.18
CA ALA A 200 6.36 -0.41 -14.36
C ALA A 200 7.44 0.63 -14.71
N LEU A 201 8.46 0.85 -13.86
CA LEU A 201 9.53 1.80 -14.08
C LEU A 201 10.62 1.26 -15.02
N GLY A 202 10.24 0.67 -16.15
CA GLY A 202 11.18 0.12 -17.13
C GLY A 202 12.06 1.20 -17.75
N ALA A 203 13.34 0.91 -17.98
CA ALA A 203 14.25 1.85 -18.65
C ALA A 203 14.01 1.91 -20.17
N SER A 204 14.37 3.04 -20.76
CA SER A 204 14.46 3.23 -22.21
C SER A 204 15.64 4.13 -22.55
N GLU A 205 15.92 4.34 -23.83
CA GLU A 205 16.96 5.26 -24.31
C GLU A 205 16.75 6.71 -23.86
N THR A 206 15.52 7.10 -23.53
CA THR A 206 15.16 8.45 -23.08
C THR A 206 14.77 8.50 -21.61
N PHE A 207 14.77 7.36 -20.92
CA PHE A 207 14.22 7.23 -19.59
C PHE A 207 15.04 6.31 -18.69
N ALA A 208 15.58 6.86 -17.61
CA ALA A 208 16.26 6.07 -16.59
C ALA A 208 15.23 5.23 -15.79
N GLY A 209 15.40 3.91 -15.79
CA GLY A 209 14.51 2.97 -15.10
C GLY A 209 15.22 1.68 -14.68
N LEU A 210 14.45 0.68 -14.28
CA LEU A 210 14.91 -0.67 -14.03
C LEU A 210 15.15 -1.40 -15.35
N VAL A 211 16.23 -2.19 -15.40
CA VAL A 211 16.63 -3.00 -16.55
C VAL A 211 16.77 -4.45 -16.10
N GLU A 212 16.27 -5.38 -16.90
CA GLU A 212 16.52 -6.81 -16.72
C GLU A 212 17.89 -7.20 -17.31
N LEU A 213 18.55 -8.18 -16.69
CA LEU A 213 19.82 -8.70 -17.21
C LEU A 213 19.57 -9.72 -18.34
N ALA A 214 20.31 -9.55 -19.44
CA ALA A 214 20.26 -10.45 -20.59
C ALA A 214 21.00 -11.76 -20.29
N THR A 215 20.37 -12.87 -20.66
CA THR A 215 20.96 -14.21 -20.67
C THR A 215 22.04 -14.34 -21.76
N ALA A 216 22.91 -15.35 -21.65
CA ALA A 216 23.93 -15.62 -22.67
C ALA A 216 23.35 -15.85 -24.07
N ALA A 217 22.17 -16.47 -24.16
CA ALA A 217 21.48 -16.71 -25.43
C ALA A 217 20.96 -15.41 -26.06
N GLU A 218 20.38 -14.51 -25.27
CA GLU A 218 19.94 -13.19 -25.73
C GLU A 218 21.12 -12.33 -26.19
N VAL A 219 22.23 -12.36 -25.45
CA VAL A 219 23.46 -11.66 -25.86
C VAL A 219 24.05 -12.24 -27.14
N ALA A 220 23.99 -13.56 -27.34
CA ALA A 220 24.42 -14.19 -28.59
C ALA A 220 23.50 -13.84 -29.77
N ALA A 221 22.19 -13.70 -29.54
CA ALA A 221 21.24 -13.28 -30.56
C ALA A 221 21.44 -11.81 -30.99
N GLY A 222 21.79 -10.94 -30.05
CA GLY A 222 22.18 -9.54 -30.35
C GLY A 222 21.02 -8.65 -30.81
N THR A 223 19.77 -9.02 -30.53
CA THR A 223 18.57 -8.29 -30.97
C THR A 223 17.78 -7.65 -29.83
N ASP A 224 18.11 -7.95 -28.57
CA ASP A 224 17.43 -7.40 -27.39
C ASP A 224 17.82 -5.93 -27.18
N THR A 225 16.81 -5.05 -27.07
CA THR A 225 16.96 -3.61 -26.84
C THR A 225 16.51 -3.17 -25.45
N ALA A 226 15.94 -4.09 -24.66
CA ALA A 226 15.38 -3.81 -23.35
C ALA A 226 16.27 -4.31 -22.20
N ARG A 227 17.15 -5.29 -22.46
CA ARG A 227 18.00 -5.92 -21.43
C ARG A 227 19.46 -5.53 -21.57
N ALA A 228 20.16 -5.52 -20.42
CA ALA A 228 21.59 -5.25 -20.38
C ALA A 228 22.41 -6.56 -20.25
N PRO A 229 23.47 -6.76 -21.05
CA PRO A 229 24.41 -7.87 -20.83
C PRO A 229 25.17 -7.68 -19.51
N SER A 230 25.33 -8.76 -18.75
CA SER A 230 26.29 -8.78 -17.66
C SER A 230 27.70 -8.97 -18.20
N VAL A 231 28.72 -8.59 -17.42
CA VAL A 231 30.13 -8.82 -17.78
C VAL A 231 30.40 -10.29 -18.11
N SER A 232 29.72 -11.21 -17.42
CA SER A 232 29.85 -12.66 -17.63
C SER A 232 29.23 -13.16 -18.95
N THR A 233 28.20 -12.48 -19.46
CA THR A 233 27.48 -12.84 -20.69
C THR A 233 28.02 -12.11 -21.92
N MET A 234 28.78 -11.02 -21.77
CA MET A 234 29.41 -10.30 -22.90
C MET A 234 30.24 -11.20 -23.82
N LYS A 235 30.92 -12.22 -23.26
CA LYS A 235 31.70 -13.20 -24.04
C LYS A 235 30.85 -14.02 -25.03
N SER A 236 29.53 -14.10 -24.83
CA SER A 236 28.60 -14.83 -25.69
C SER A 236 28.21 -14.03 -26.95
N HIS A 237 28.44 -12.72 -26.98
CA HIS A 237 28.14 -11.89 -28.15
C HIS A 237 28.91 -12.39 -29.39
N GLN A 238 28.31 -12.35 -30.58
CA GLN A 238 28.93 -12.88 -31.80
C GLN A 238 30.11 -12.03 -32.31
N GLY A 239 30.14 -10.74 -31.93
CA GLY A 239 31.19 -9.80 -32.34
C GLY A 239 32.49 -9.83 -31.51
N VAL A 240 32.59 -10.66 -30.46
CA VAL A 240 33.81 -10.74 -29.63
C VAL A 240 34.64 -11.97 -30.00
N ALA A 241 35.97 -11.83 -29.93
CA ALA A 241 36.88 -12.96 -30.15
C ALA A 241 36.67 -14.05 -29.09
N LYS A 242 36.53 -15.29 -29.54
CA LYS A 242 36.29 -16.47 -28.68
C LYS A 242 37.59 -17.14 -28.24
N ALA A 243 38.67 -16.91 -28.98
CA ALA A 243 40.05 -17.20 -28.59
C ALA A 243 41.01 -16.24 -29.30
N TRP A 244 42.16 -15.96 -28.70
CA TRP A 244 43.25 -15.23 -29.36
C TRP A 244 44.60 -15.52 -28.72
N ALA A 245 45.68 -15.38 -29.48
CA ALA A 245 47.05 -15.45 -28.99
C ALA A 245 47.97 -14.45 -29.69
N ASN A 246 48.95 -13.97 -28.93
CA ASN A 246 50.20 -13.38 -29.43
C ASN A 246 51.32 -14.34 -29.02
N PHE A 247 52.10 -14.83 -29.97
CA PHE A 247 53.16 -15.80 -29.71
C PHE A 247 54.36 -15.58 -30.61
N ASN A 248 55.54 -16.01 -30.13
CA ASN A 248 56.74 -16.11 -30.94
C ASN A 248 56.69 -17.42 -31.69
N ALA A 249 56.68 -17.39 -33.03
CA ALA A 249 56.67 -18.60 -33.86
C ALA A 249 58.08 -19.05 -34.27
N ALA A 250 59.03 -18.11 -34.42
CA ALA A 250 60.42 -18.41 -34.77
C ALA A 250 61.29 -18.66 -33.53
N GLY A 251 62.28 -19.56 -33.68
CA GLY A 251 63.17 -19.93 -32.57
C GLY A 251 62.47 -20.81 -31.55
N THR A 252 62.41 -20.37 -30.29
CA THR A 252 61.67 -21.08 -29.24
C THR A 252 60.23 -20.57 -29.19
N LEU A 253 59.28 -21.46 -29.50
CA LEU A 253 57.85 -21.19 -29.39
C LEU A 253 57.50 -20.69 -27.99
N ALA A 254 56.87 -19.52 -27.89
CA ALA A 254 56.44 -18.95 -26.62
C ALA A 254 55.17 -18.12 -26.77
N VAL A 255 54.13 -18.44 -25.99
CA VAL A 255 52.91 -17.63 -25.89
C VAL A 255 53.22 -16.39 -25.03
N ARG A 256 53.03 -15.20 -25.61
CA ARG A 256 53.31 -13.92 -24.96
C ARG A 256 52.07 -13.38 -24.23
N ASP A 257 50.91 -13.58 -24.83
CA ASP A 257 49.62 -13.23 -24.24
C ASP A 257 48.51 -14.04 -24.94
N SER A 258 47.41 -14.33 -24.24
CA SER A 258 46.31 -15.12 -24.82
C SER A 258 44.99 -15.03 -24.06
N TYR A 259 43.92 -15.37 -24.76
CA TYR A 259 42.62 -15.71 -24.17
C TYR A 259 42.10 -17.01 -24.80
N ASN A 260 41.59 -17.91 -23.94
CA ASN A 260 41.07 -19.21 -24.33
C ASN A 260 42.07 -20.10 -25.11
N ILE A 261 43.37 -19.97 -24.82
CA ILE A 261 44.44 -20.83 -25.36
C ILE A 261 45.11 -21.56 -24.19
N THR A 262 45.17 -22.89 -24.24
CA THR A 262 45.89 -23.71 -23.26
C THR A 262 47.34 -23.93 -23.68
N SER A 263 47.58 -24.11 -24.98
CA SER A 263 48.92 -24.24 -25.55
C SER A 263 48.89 -24.02 -27.06
N ILE A 264 50.07 -23.80 -27.63
CA ILE A 264 50.30 -23.86 -29.07
C ILE A 264 51.33 -24.98 -29.30
N THR A 265 51.05 -25.86 -30.26
CA THR A 265 51.98 -26.91 -30.70
C THR A 265 52.64 -26.47 -32.00
N ASP A 266 53.97 -26.53 -32.05
CA ASP A 266 54.74 -26.40 -33.29
C ASP A 266 54.84 -27.78 -33.97
N ASN A 267 54.27 -27.90 -35.17
CA ASN A 267 54.25 -29.12 -35.97
C ASN A 267 55.37 -29.14 -37.04
N GLY A 268 56.25 -28.13 -37.04
CA GLY A 268 57.22 -27.85 -38.07
C GLY A 268 57.01 -26.47 -38.68
N THR A 269 57.96 -26.04 -39.51
CA THR A 269 58.02 -24.68 -40.05
C THR A 269 56.71 -24.22 -40.67
N GLY A 270 56.14 -23.17 -40.09
CA GLY A 270 54.92 -22.50 -40.52
C GLY A 270 53.63 -23.29 -40.26
N ASP A 271 53.63 -24.32 -39.41
CA ASP A 271 52.45 -25.12 -39.06
C ASP A 271 52.28 -25.19 -37.53
N PHE A 272 51.20 -24.57 -37.03
CA PHE A 272 50.92 -24.50 -35.59
C PHE A 272 49.52 -25.00 -35.28
N THR A 273 49.36 -25.65 -34.13
CA THR A 273 48.04 -26.03 -33.61
C THR A 273 47.76 -25.27 -32.33
N LEU A 274 46.74 -24.42 -32.35
CA LEU A 274 46.21 -23.78 -31.16
C LEU A 274 45.30 -24.76 -30.44
N ASN A 275 45.55 -24.99 -29.16
CA ASN A 275 44.67 -25.76 -28.29
C ASN A 275 43.87 -24.80 -27.44
N PHE A 276 42.54 -24.93 -27.45
CA PHE A 276 41.65 -24.06 -26.68
C PHE A 276 41.46 -24.55 -25.25
N THR A 277 41.32 -23.61 -24.32
CA THR A 277 41.02 -23.92 -22.91
C THR A 277 39.57 -24.40 -22.75
N ALA A 278 38.65 -23.77 -23.48
CA ALA A 278 37.23 -24.09 -23.55
C ALA A 278 36.83 -24.32 -25.01
N ALA A 279 36.05 -25.37 -25.25
CA ALA A 279 35.57 -25.73 -26.58
C ALA A 279 34.60 -24.67 -27.13
N LEU A 280 34.74 -24.35 -28.42
CA LEU A 280 33.77 -23.59 -29.19
C LEU A 280 32.56 -24.48 -29.53
N GLY A 281 31.41 -23.88 -29.82
CA GLY A 281 30.16 -24.57 -30.13
C GLY A 281 30.16 -25.28 -31.48
N ASN A 282 30.97 -24.82 -32.43
CA ASN A 282 31.10 -25.42 -33.76
C ASN A 282 32.57 -25.45 -34.25
N ALA A 283 32.79 -26.15 -35.37
CA ALA A 283 34.08 -26.27 -36.06
C ALA A 283 34.15 -25.40 -37.35
N THR A 284 33.18 -24.51 -37.55
CA THR A 284 33.02 -23.64 -38.73
C THR A 284 33.31 -22.17 -38.40
N TYR A 285 34.07 -21.92 -37.34
CA TYR A 285 34.50 -20.57 -36.95
C TYR A 285 35.54 -20.00 -37.92
N SER A 286 35.72 -18.69 -37.84
CA SER A 286 36.72 -17.94 -38.60
C SER A 286 37.99 -17.75 -37.79
N VAL A 287 39.14 -17.98 -38.41
CA VAL A 287 40.46 -17.68 -37.85
C VAL A 287 41.10 -16.60 -38.69
N VAL A 288 41.54 -15.52 -38.05
CA VAL A 288 42.26 -14.42 -38.68
C VAL A 288 43.57 -14.19 -37.97
N GLY A 289 44.64 -13.92 -38.71
CA GLY A 289 45.94 -13.69 -38.09
C GLY A 289 46.95 -13.11 -39.05
N SER A 290 47.95 -12.44 -38.47
CA SER A 290 49.06 -11.83 -39.18
C SER A 290 50.33 -11.91 -38.32
N GLY A 291 51.48 -11.86 -38.99
CA GLY A 291 52.78 -11.93 -38.33
C GLY A 291 53.76 -10.91 -38.88
N ARG A 292 54.86 -10.73 -38.13
CA ARG A 292 56.03 -9.94 -38.53
C ARG A 292 57.31 -10.77 -38.38
N GLN A 293 58.34 -10.41 -39.15
CA GLN A 293 59.73 -10.75 -38.87
C GLN A 293 60.52 -9.45 -38.69
N ASP A 294 61.35 -9.41 -37.65
CA ASP A 294 62.19 -8.27 -37.29
C ASP A 294 63.46 -8.19 -38.18
N ALA A 295 63.83 -9.29 -38.86
CA ALA A 295 65.06 -9.38 -39.66
C ALA A 295 64.91 -9.12 -41.18
N GLY A 296 63.72 -8.81 -41.71
CA GLY A 296 63.58 -8.53 -43.14
C GLY A 296 62.16 -8.31 -43.66
N GLY A 297 61.61 -7.10 -43.44
CA GLY A 297 60.68 -6.38 -44.33
C GLY A 297 59.45 -7.05 -44.95
N GLY A 298 59.10 -8.30 -44.63
CA GLY A 298 57.96 -9.01 -45.20
C GLY A 298 56.66 -8.81 -44.42
N ALA A 299 55.52 -8.83 -45.13
CA ALA A 299 54.21 -9.03 -44.51
C ALA A 299 53.91 -10.53 -44.47
N TYR A 300 53.49 -11.06 -43.32
CA TYR A 300 53.20 -12.48 -43.16
C TYR A 300 51.76 -12.66 -42.73
N ASN A 301 51.07 -13.60 -43.37
CA ASN A 301 49.65 -13.78 -43.20
C ASN A 301 49.35 -15.24 -42.86
N LEU A 302 48.18 -15.44 -42.26
CA LEU A 302 47.55 -16.75 -42.25
C LEU A 302 47.33 -17.21 -43.71
N GLY A 303 47.99 -18.29 -44.13
CA GLY A 303 48.01 -18.75 -45.51
C GLY A 303 47.40 -20.15 -45.68
N LEU A 304 46.55 -20.34 -46.68
CA LEU A 304 45.87 -21.62 -46.96
C LEU A 304 46.45 -22.26 -48.23
N LEU A 305 47.28 -23.30 -48.09
CA LEU A 305 47.74 -24.14 -49.22
C LEU A 305 47.19 -25.58 -49.15
N ALA A 306 46.55 -25.93 -48.03
CA ALA A 306 45.84 -27.17 -47.78
C ALA A 306 44.73 -26.88 -46.75
N PRO A 307 43.71 -27.75 -46.61
CA PRO A 307 42.70 -27.59 -45.57
C PRO A 307 43.35 -27.40 -44.20
N ILE A 308 42.84 -26.44 -43.44
CA ILE A 308 43.13 -26.32 -42.01
C ILE A 308 42.11 -27.17 -41.27
N THR A 309 42.57 -27.95 -40.30
CA THR A 309 41.68 -28.72 -39.44
C THR A 309 41.24 -27.82 -38.30
N LEU A 310 39.97 -27.42 -38.36
CA LEU A 310 39.29 -26.73 -37.28
C LEU A 310 38.44 -27.75 -36.55
N THR A 311 38.59 -27.80 -35.24
CA THR A 311 37.72 -28.55 -34.34
C THR A 311 37.22 -27.61 -33.25
N THR A 312 36.23 -28.04 -32.47
CA THR A 312 35.75 -27.25 -31.34
C THR A 312 36.82 -26.97 -30.28
N THR A 313 37.88 -27.79 -30.21
CA THR A 313 38.94 -27.65 -29.19
C THR A 313 40.29 -27.22 -29.75
N THR A 314 40.47 -27.22 -31.08
CA THR A 314 41.76 -26.89 -31.70
C THR A 314 41.59 -26.20 -33.04
N ALA A 315 42.47 -25.24 -33.33
CA ALA A 315 42.62 -24.67 -34.67
C ALA A 315 44.02 -24.95 -35.20
N ASN A 316 44.14 -25.66 -36.31
CA ASN A 316 45.39 -25.71 -37.08
C ASN A 316 45.52 -24.44 -37.92
N ILE A 317 46.67 -23.77 -37.85
CA ILE A 317 46.98 -22.58 -38.63
C ILE A 317 48.30 -22.76 -39.38
N ARG A 318 48.45 -22.02 -40.47
CA ARG A 318 49.70 -21.99 -41.23
C ARG A 318 50.15 -20.57 -41.51
N THR A 319 51.42 -20.30 -41.22
CA THR A 319 52.05 -19.01 -41.47
C THR A 319 52.91 -19.08 -42.71
N ARG A 320 52.75 -18.09 -43.60
CA ARG A 320 53.47 -18.04 -44.87
C ARG A 320 53.95 -16.63 -45.18
N ALA A 321 55.06 -16.56 -45.89
CA ALA A 321 55.50 -15.33 -46.55
C ALA A 321 54.67 -15.06 -47.82
N VAL A 322 54.73 -13.82 -48.32
CA VAL A 322 54.01 -13.38 -49.54
C VAL A 322 54.35 -14.20 -50.80
N ASN A 323 55.53 -14.82 -50.83
CA ASN A 323 55.98 -15.71 -51.89
C ASN A 323 55.52 -17.18 -51.68
N ASN A 324 54.58 -17.41 -50.77
CA ASN A 324 53.98 -18.70 -50.44
C ASN A 324 54.93 -19.72 -49.77
N THR A 325 56.11 -19.31 -49.28
CA THR A 325 56.97 -20.20 -48.49
C THR A 325 56.44 -20.34 -47.06
N ALA A 326 56.40 -21.57 -46.54
CA ALA A 326 56.13 -21.82 -45.13
C ALA A 326 57.28 -21.25 -44.29
N LEU A 327 56.95 -20.56 -43.21
CA LEU A 327 57.92 -19.81 -42.43
C LEU A 327 57.38 -19.54 -41.04
N ASP A 328 58.28 -19.60 -40.07
CA ASP A 328 58.04 -19.16 -38.71
C ASP A 328 58.24 -17.65 -38.57
N CYS A 329 57.22 -16.95 -38.08
CA CYS A 329 57.29 -15.50 -37.86
C CYS A 329 57.91 -15.20 -36.49
N ASP A 330 58.65 -14.11 -36.33
CA ASP A 330 59.20 -13.75 -35.01
C ASP A 330 58.07 -13.48 -34.01
N VAL A 331 56.98 -12.87 -34.48
CA VAL A 331 55.73 -12.70 -33.74
C VAL A 331 54.56 -12.98 -34.66
N PHE A 332 53.60 -13.79 -34.19
CA PHE A 332 52.32 -14.01 -34.85
C PHE A 332 51.16 -13.70 -33.89
N CYS A 333 50.16 -12.99 -34.40
CA CYS A 333 48.94 -12.66 -33.69
C CYS A 333 47.74 -13.30 -34.40
N VAL A 334 46.85 -13.91 -33.64
CA VAL A 334 45.71 -14.66 -34.17
C VAL A 334 44.50 -14.48 -33.29
N ALA A 335 43.33 -14.34 -33.92
CA ALA A 335 42.03 -14.26 -33.26
C ALA A 335 41.03 -15.20 -33.94
N VAL A 336 40.14 -15.77 -33.13
CA VAL A 336 39.11 -16.71 -33.53
C VAL A 336 37.74 -16.10 -33.26
N PHE A 337 36.88 -16.06 -34.27
CA PHE A 337 35.52 -15.53 -34.21
C PHE A 337 34.50 -16.58 -34.67
N GLY A 338 33.34 -16.60 -34.03
CA GLY A 338 32.31 -17.61 -34.24
C GLY A 338 32.33 -18.67 -33.13
N ASP A 339 31.15 -19.18 -32.81
CA ASP A 339 30.87 -20.13 -31.74
C ASP A 339 29.63 -20.96 -32.11
#